data_AF-A0A6G6FQ87-F1
#
_entry.id   AF-A0A6G6FQ87-F1
#
_cell.length_a   1.000
_cell.length_b   1.000
_cell.length_c   1.000
_cell.angle_alpha   90.00
_cell.angle_beta   90.00
_cell.angle_gamma   90.00
#
_symmetry.space_group_name_H-M   'P 1'
#
loop_
_entity.id
_entity.type
_entity.pdbx_description
1 polymer ?
#
loop_
_entity_poly.entity_id
_entity_poly.type
_entity_poly.pdbx_seq_one_letter_code
_entity_poly.pdbx_strand_id
1 'polypeptide(L)'
;MRGSRSAMSTSSSLRTAAEDEAPSPFSSTSRSRHSSSTLVEMQHTPRRSTAATPTSAGTLKRKRAATTEKEEEVRLREQRLKVAEKNLREREREVKKLESAARKKRNEAQRDIDELARTRKALEKRITLYETKHREVDQQAKAVETRNKAIEAREKTLKKLPQGLAQGTASASTESAWAFNHLEEHYTCSLCYDILACPYTLSPGQCGHSFCAMCILQWSFAAVHRGCGFWHDSLECPLCRAELPYTSDHVPRSMFSFPFTPNRLSDTAIHALIEGITKREGGPNAGAGEGSGPGVGMCVSIGQGKSDATISASLKDGEKLSAWKETGMAYLDWKERDRGRAEMTLLATEWASLGANDFVAFKDRLGV
;
A
#
# COMPACT_ATOMS: atom_id res chain seq x y z
N MET A 1 30.22 3.14 -50.12
CA MET A 1 30.15 3.46 -48.68
C MET A 1 28.83 2.92 -48.14
N ARG A 2 28.85 1.74 -47.52
CA ARG A 2 27.69 1.12 -46.85
C ARG A 2 27.90 1.29 -45.35
N GLY A 3 27.00 2.03 -44.70
CA GLY A 3 27.02 2.26 -43.26
C GLY A 3 25.87 1.51 -42.60
N SER A 4 26.21 0.40 -41.95
CA SER A 4 25.31 -0.43 -41.15
C SER A 4 24.84 0.32 -39.90
N ARG A 5 23.53 0.45 -39.71
CA ARG A 5 22.93 0.90 -38.44
C ARG A 5 22.43 -0.33 -37.68
N SER A 6 23.07 -0.60 -36.55
CA SER A 6 22.66 -1.62 -35.58
C SER A 6 21.36 -1.20 -34.90
N ALA A 7 20.35 -2.06 -34.99
CA ALA A 7 19.14 -2.00 -34.19
C ALA A 7 19.35 -2.84 -32.93
N MET A 8 19.29 -2.22 -31.75
CA MET A 8 18.99 -2.90 -30.49
C MET A 8 18.04 -2.03 -29.68
N SER A 9 16.81 -2.48 -29.51
CA SER A 9 15.85 -1.97 -28.53
C SER A 9 14.90 -3.11 -28.18
N THR A 10 15.27 -3.86 -27.15
CA THR A 10 14.38 -4.77 -26.42
C THR A 10 13.91 -4.03 -25.18
N SER A 11 12.70 -3.48 -25.21
CA SER A 11 11.99 -2.96 -24.04
C SER A 11 11.02 -4.02 -23.53
N SER A 12 11.46 -4.80 -22.55
CA SER A 12 10.62 -5.70 -21.78
C SER A 12 9.70 -4.88 -20.87
N SER A 13 8.41 -4.89 -21.19
CA SER A 13 7.33 -4.44 -20.31
C SER A 13 7.25 -5.29 -19.05
N LEU A 14 7.52 -4.69 -17.89
CA LEU A 14 7.10 -5.22 -16.60
C LEU A 14 5.79 -4.54 -16.22
N ARG A 15 4.67 -5.25 -16.46
CA ARG A 15 3.38 -4.98 -15.85
C ARG A 15 3.48 -5.31 -14.37
N THR A 16 3.36 -4.31 -13.51
CA THR A 16 3.13 -4.49 -12.08
C THR A 16 1.74 -5.09 -11.87
N ALA A 17 1.70 -6.20 -11.14
CA ALA A 17 0.49 -6.88 -10.73
C ALA A 17 -0.21 -6.06 -9.65
N ALA A 18 -1.53 -5.96 -9.75
CA ALA A 18 -2.40 -5.39 -8.73
C ALA A 18 -2.26 -6.18 -7.42
N GLU A 19 -2.05 -5.46 -6.32
CA GLU A 19 -2.14 -6.00 -4.97
C GLU A 19 -3.63 -6.14 -4.62
N ASP A 20 -4.06 -7.39 -4.44
CA ASP A 20 -5.37 -7.74 -3.89
C ASP A 20 -5.41 -7.32 -2.41
N GLU A 21 -6.28 -6.35 -2.12
CA GLU A 21 -6.64 -5.97 -0.76
C GLU A 21 -7.21 -7.17 0.01
N ALA A 22 -6.64 -7.40 1.20
CA ALA A 22 -7.22 -8.31 2.18
C ALA A 22 -8.47 -7.68 2.80
N PRO A 23 -9.62 -8.38 2.85
CA PRO A 23 -10.77 -7.88 3.59
C PRO A 23 -10.52 -8.00 5.10
N SER A 24 -10.68 -6.87 5.80
CA SER A 24 -10.68 -6.80 7.26
C SER A 24 -11.89 -7.55 7.86
N PRO A 25 -11.74 -8.18 9.04
CA PRO A 25 -12.81 -8.91 9.68
C PRO A 25 -13.77 -7.94 10.37
N PHE A 26 -14.96 -7.76 9.80
CA PHE A 26 -16.06 -7.12 10.53
C PHE A 26 -16.50 -8.01 11.69
N SER A 27 -16.40 -7.42 12.88
CA SER A 27 -16.98 -7.92 14.11
C SER A 27 -18.50 -7.80 14.03
N SER A 28 -19.19 -8.90 13.74
CA SER A 28 -20.64 -8.99 13.91
C SER A 28 -20.95 -9.61 15.26
N THR A 29 -21.50 -8.75 16.10
CA THR A 29 -22.11 -8.96 17.40
C THR A 29 -23.10 -10.13 17.39
N SER A 30 -22.92 -10.94 18.42
CA SER A 30 -23.89 -11.82 19.05
C SER A 30 -25.34 -11.34 18.98
N ARG A 31 -26.21 -12.17 18.38
CA ARG A 31 -27.59 -12.35 18.87
C ARG A 31 -28.02 -13.81 18.76
N SER A 32 -28.02 -14.41 19.94
CA SER A 32 -28.80 -15.58 20.33
C SER A 32 -30.19 -15.60 19.69
N ARG A 33 -30.57 -16.74 19.11
CA ARG A 33 -31.93 -17.26 19.24
C ARG A 33 -31.93 -18.79 19.07
N HIS A 34 -32.28 -19.43 20.18
CA HIS A 34 -32.65 -20.82 20.32
C HIS A 34 -33.65 -21.29 19.25
N SER A 35 -33.45 -22.50 18.75
CA SER A 35 -34.53 -23.45 18.42
C SER A 35 -33.93 -24.84 18.26
N SER A 36 -33.75 -25.52 19.38
CA SER A 36 -33.51 -26.96 19.43
C SER A 36 -34.80 -27.65 18.96
N SER A 37 -34.77 -28.29 17.80
CA SER A 37 -35.81 -29.25 17.39
C SER A 37 -35.16 -30.61 17.24
N THR A 38 -35.09 -31.31 18.37
CA THR A 38 -34.80 -32.73 18.50
C THR A 38 -35.87 -33.51 17.73
N LEU A 39 -35.52 -34.10 16.58
CA LEU A 39 -36.39 -35.08 15.94
C LEU A 39 -36.08 -36.46 16.53
N VAL A 40 -36.99 -36.84 17.42
CA VAL A 40 -37.11 -38.14 18.06
C VAL A 40 -37.34 -39.21 16.99
N GLU A 41 -36.44 -40.20 16.96
CA GLU A 41 -36.58 -41.43 16.20
C GLU A 41 -37.70 -42.29 16.83
N MET A 42 -38.90 -42.25 16.25
CA MET A 42 -40.01 -43.13 16.63
C MET A 42 -39.90 -44.47 15.90
N GLN A 43 -39.32 -45.46 16.60
CA GLN A 43 -39.48 -46.87 16.26
C GLN A 43 -40.90 -47.32 16.62
N HIS A 44 -41.72 -47.64 15.62
CA HIS A 44 -42.97 -48.37 15.81
C HIS A 44 -42.93 -49.70 15.07
N THR A 45 -42.96 -50.78 15.85
CA THR A 45 -43.38 -52.13 15.42
C THR A 45 -44.90 -52.25 15.57
N PRO A 46 -45.59 -53.04 14.74
CA PRO A 46 -46.84 -53.67 15.16
C PRO A 46 -46.79 -55.19 15.05
N ARG A 47 -46.60 -55.75 16.25
CA ARG A 47 -47.25 -56.92 16.86
C ARG A 47 -48.42 -57.59 16.09
N ARG A 48 -48.16 -58.85 15.73
CA ARG A 48 -49.01 -60.06 15.83
C ARG A 48 -50.39 -59.90 16.48
N SER A 49 -51.45 -60.38 15.82
CA SER A 49 -52.69 -60.86 16.46
C SER A 49 -53.39 -61.91 15.59
N THR A 50 -53.44 -63.12 16.15
CA THR A 50 -54.24 -64.29 15.76
C THR A 50 -55.67 -64.13 16.26
N ALA A 51 -56.69 -64.48 15.46
CA ALA A 51 -57.99 -64.91 15.98
C ALA A 51 -58.77 -65.71 14.92
N ALA A 52 -59.52 -66.70 15.41
CA ALA A 52 -60.10 -67.81 14.69
C ALA A 52 -61.53 -67.58 14.15
N THR A 53 -61.92 -68.52 13.30
CA THR A 53 -63.22 -68.98 12.75
C THR A 53 -64.49 -68.73 13.60
N PRO A 54 -65.70 -68.65 12.99
CA PRO A 54 -66.46 -69.89 12.77
C PRO A 54 -67.39 -69.98 11.53
N THR A 55 -67.74 -71.23 11.28
CA THR A 55 -68.70 -71.91 10.39
C THR A 55 -70.10 -71.30 10.30
N SER A 56 -70.74 -71.33 9.13
CA SER A 56 -72.16 -71.77 9.02
C SER A 56 -72.53 -72.21 7.59
N ALA A 57 -73.29 -73.30 7.52
CA ALA A 57 -73.84 -73.91 6.32
C ALA A 57 -75.21 -73.28 5.98
N GLY A 58 -75.56 -73.22 4.69
CA GLY A 58 -76.85 -72.73 4.22
C GLY A 58 -77.11 -73.04 2.74
N THR A 59 -78.26 -73.64 2.48
CA THR A 59 -78.66 -74.43 1.32
C THR A 59 -79.34 -73.65 0.18
N LEU A 60 -79.18 -74.17 -1.04
CA LEU A 60 -80.16 -74.33 -2.16
C LEU A 60 -80.72 -73.13 -2.95
N LYS A 61 -80.68 -73.34 -4.29
CA LYS A 61 -81.62 -72.91 -5.36
C LYS A 61 -81.69 -71.42 -5.74
N ARG A 62 -81.02 -71.07 -6.86
CA ARG A 62 -81.66 -70.39 -8.01
C ARG A 62 -80.72 -70.33 -9.23
N LYS A 63 -81.05 -71.10 -10.28
CA LYS A 63 -80.49 -70.97 -11.63
C LYS A 63 -81.28 -69.88 -12.37
N ARG A 64 -80.57 -69.02 -13.12
CA ARG A 64 -81.02 -67.96 -14.05
C ARG A 64 -81.06 -66.52 -13.49
N ALA A 65 -79.91 -66.01 -13.01
CA ALA A 65 -79.57 -64.57 -12.98
C ALA A 65 -78.04 -64.30 -13.01
N ALA A 66 -77.21 -65.30 -13.34
CA ALA A 66 -75.77 -65.31 -13.08
C ALA A 66 -74.87 -64.66 -14.16
N THR A 67 -75.45 -64.11 -15.22
CA THR A 67 -74.67 -63.49 -16.32
C THR A 67 -74.48 -61.99 -16.13
N THR A 68 -75.48 -61.28 -15.59
CA THR A 68 -75.42 -59.82 -15.37
C THR A 68 -74.53 -59.43 -14.18
N GLU A 69 -74.56 -60.19 -13.07
CA GLU A 69 -73.67 -59.94 -11.92
C GLU A 69 -72.19 -60.16 -12.27
N LYS A 70 -71.89 -61.15 -13.10
CA LYS A 70 -70.52 -61.39 -13.59
C LYS A 70 -70.03 -60.28 -14.50
N GLU A 71 -70.90 -59.71 -15.33
CA GLU A 71 -70.54 -58.57 -16.19
C GLU A 71 -70.26 -57.30 -15.38
N GLU A 72 -71.01 -57.03 -14.31
CA GLU A 72 -70.73 -55.91 -13.40
C GLU A 72 -69.43 -56.11 -12.61
N GLU A 73 -69.14 -57.34 -12.16
CA GLU A 73 -67.88 -57.67 -11.49
C GLU A 73 -66.68 -57.47 -12.41
N VAL A 74 -66.79 -57.88 -13.68
CA VAL A 74 -65.76 -57.65 -14.70
C VAL A 74 -65.55 -56.15 -14.95
N ARG A 75 -66.63 -55.36 -15.08
CA ARG A 75 -66.52 -53.89 -15.22
C ARG A 75 -65.87 -53.22 -14.02
N LEU A 76 -66.22 -53.63 -12.80
CA LEU A 76 -65.59 -53.12 -11.57
C LEU A 76 -64.10 -53.48 -11.52
N ARG A 77 -63.74 -54.69 -11.93
CA ARG A 77 -62.35 -55.13 -12.02
C ARG A 77 -61.57 -54.32 -13.06
N GLU A 78 -62.13 -54.09 -14.24
CA GLU A 78 -61.52 -53.22 -15.26
C GLU A 78 -61.35 -51.79 -14.76
N GLN A 79 -62.34 -51.22 -14.07
CA GLN A 79 -62.24 -49.90 -13.48
C GLN A 79 -61.14 -49.84 -12.42
N ARG A 80 -61.03 -50.86 -11.57
CA ARG A 80 -59.94 -50.98 -10.59
C ARG A 80 -58.57 -51.08 -11.25
N LEU A 81 -58.44 -51.85 -12.35
CA LEU A 81 -57.20 -51.95 -13.12
C LEU A 81 -56.84 -50.61 -13.77
N LYS A 82 -57.80 -49.89 -14.34
CA LYS A 82 -57.58 -48.54 -14.91
C LYS A 82 -57.10 -47.54 -13.87
N VAL A 83 -57.68 -47.57 -12.66
CA VAL A 83 -57.23 -46.72 -11.55
C VAL A 83 -55.82 -47.14 -11.09
N ALA A 84 -55.55 -48.44 -10.98
CA ALA A 84 -54.23 -48.95 -10.61
C ALA A 84 -53.16 -48.55 -11.65
N GLU A 85 -53.46 -48.65 -12.94
CA GLU A 85 -52.56 -48.25 -14.02
C GLU A 85 -52.29 -46.74 -13.99
N LYS A 86 -53.33 -45.92 -13.77
CA LYS A 86 -53.16 -44.46 -13.60
C LYS A 86 -52.24 -44.14 -12.41
N ASN A 87 -52.46 -44.79 -11.27
CA ASN A 87 -51.63 -44.61 -10.08
C ASN A 87 -50.19 -45.07 -10.30
N LEU A 88 -49.97 -46.15 -11.06
CA LEU A 88 -48.64 -46.63 -11.42
C LEU A 88 -47.92 -45.60 -12.28
N ARG A 89 -48.58 -45.07 -13.33
CA ARG A 89 -48.02 -44.02 -14.18
C ARG A 89 -47.70 -42.74 -13.41
N GLU A 90 -48.51 -42.39 -12.41
CA GLU A 90 -48.24 -41.25 -11.54
C GLU A 90 -46.99 -41.47 -10.68
N ARG A 91 -46.87 -42.65 -10.05
CA ARG A 91 -45.66 -43.04 -9.30
C ARG A 91 -44.42 -43.08 -10.18
N GLU A 92 -44.51 -43.59 -11.40
CA GLU A 92 -43.38 -43.58 -12.35
C GLU A 92 -42.92 -42.15 -12.67
N ARG A 93 -43.84 -41.20 -12.83
CA ARG A 93 -43.50 -39.78 -13.02
C ARG A 93 -42.85 -39.18 -11.77
N GLU A 94 -43.33 -39.53 -10.58
CA GLU A 94 -42.74 -39.09 -9.31
C GLU A 94 -41.33 -39.64 -9.13
N VAL A 95 -41.11 -40.94 -9.37
CA VAL A 95 -39.79 -41.57 -9.31
C VAL A 95 -38.85 -40.91 -10.30
N LYS A 96 -39.28 -40.71 -11.56
CA LYS A 96 -38.47 -40.01 -12.57
C LYS A 96 -38.12 -38.58 -12.16
N LYS A 97 -39.06 -37.86 -11.52
CA LYS A 97 -38.82 -36.52 -10.97
C LYS A 97 -37.79 -36.57 -9.85
N LEU A 98 -37.89 -37.51 -8.91
CA LEU A 98 -36.94 -37.69 -7.83
C LEU A 98 -35.55 -38.09 -8.34
N GLU A 99 -35.45 -38.99 -9.31
CA GLU A 99 -34.19 -39.38 -9.95
C GLU A 99 -33.52 -38.19 -10.64
N SER A 100 -34.28 -37.37 -11.38
CA SER A 100 -33.75 -36.17 -12.03
C SER A 100 -33.25 -35.15 -11.00
N ALA A 101 -33.95 -35.00 -9.87
CA ALA A 101 -33.56 -34.13 -8.77
C ALA A 101 -32.31 -34.65 -8.06
N ALA A 102 -32.21 -35.96 -7.82
CA ALA A 102 -31.03 -36.59 -7.23
C ALA A 102 -29.80 -36.45 -8.15
N ARG A 103 -29.96 -36.64 -9.46
CA ARG A 103 -28.90 -36.42 -10.44
C ARG A 103 -28.43 -34.96 -10.46
N LYS A 104 -29.36 -34.00 -10.38
CA LYS A 104 -29.02 -32.57 -10.29
C LYS A 104 -28.19 -32.29 -9.03
N LYS A 105 -28.63 -32.76 -7.86
CA LYS A 105 -27.89 -32.61 -6.59
C LYS A 105 -26.50 -33.25 -6.63
N ARG A 106 -26.37 -34.44 -7.24
CA ARG A 106 -25.07 -35.11 -7.40
C ARG A 106 -24.11 -34.29 -8.28
N ASN A 107 -24.61 -33.73 -9.38
CA ASN A 107 -23.80 -32.89 -10.26
C ASN A 107 -23.39 -31.57 -9.59
N GLU A 108 -24.26 -31.00 -8.76
CA GLU A 108 -23.97 -29.81 -7.94
C GLU A 108 -22.87 -30.11 -6.92
N ALA A 109 -23.02 -31.17 -6.12
CA ALA A 109 -22.00 -31.60 -5.17
C ALA A 109 -20.66 -31.91 -5.84
N GLN A 110 -20.66 -32.47 -7.06
CA GLN A 110 -19.42 -32.71 -7.80
C GLN A 110 -18.72 -31.40 -8.18
N ARG A 111 -19.46 -30.36 -8.56
CA ARG A 111 -18.88 -29.03 -8.86
C ARG A 111 -18.27 -28.40 -7.62
N ASP A 112 -18.93 -28.53 -6.48
CA ASP A 112 -18.43 -28.03 -5.20
C ASP A 112 -17.13 -28.75 -4.80
N ILE A 113 -17.06 -30.08 -4.99
CA ILE A 113 -15.83 -30.86 -4.77
C ILE A 113 -14.70 -30.37 -5.69
N ASP A 114 -14.98 -30.15 -6.98
CA ASP A 114 -13.99 -29.68 -7.94
C ASP A 114 -13.53 -28.23 -7.65
N GLU A 115 -14.42 -27.39 -7.13
CA GLU A 115 -14.09 -26.05 -6.65
C GLU A 115 -13.18 -26.10 -5.42
N LEU A 116 -13.53 -26.89 -4.41
CA LEU A 116 -12.70 -27.09 -3.22
C LEU A 116 -11.32 -27.69 -3.56
N ALA A 117 -11.24 -28.58 -4.54
CA ALA A 117 -9.98 -29.11 -5.02
C ALA A 117 -9.09 -28.02 -5.66
N ARG A 118 -9.70 -27.09 -6.42
CA ARG A 118 -8.99 -25.94 -7.01
C ARG A 118 -8.51 -24.95 -5.96
N THR A 119 -9.32 -24.63 -4.97
CA THR A 119 -8.93 -23.72 -3.87
C THR A 119 -7.81 -24.32 -3.04
N ARG A 120 -7.88 -25.62 -2.70
CA ARG A 120 -6.80 -26.33 -2.01
C ARG A 120 -5.48 -26.26 -2.80
N LYS A 121 -5.50 -26.53 -4.10
CA LYS A 121 -4.31 -26.46 -4.96
C LYS A 121 -3.74 -25.04 -5.03
N ALA A 122 -4.59 -24.01 -5.03
CA ALA A 122 -4.15 -22.62 -5.00
C ALA A 122 -3.48 -22.25 -3.66
N LEU A 123 -4.03 -22.73 -2.54
CA LEU A 123 -3.43 -22.55 -1.21
C LEU A 123 -2.09 -23.27 -1.08
N GLU A 124 -1.98 -24.51 -1.55
CA GLU A 124 -0.70 -25.25 -1.57
C GLU A 124 0.39 -24.48 -2.35
N LYS A 125 0.05 -23.91 -3.51
CA LYS A 125 0.98 -23.02 -4.25
C LYS A 125 1.39 -21.79 -3.44
N ARG A 126 0.44 -21.12 -2.78
CA ARG A 126 0.73 -19.97 -1.92
C ARG A 126 1.67 -20.34 -0.78
N ILE A 127 1.46 -21.49 -0.13
CA ILE A 127 2.34 -22.00 0.94
C ILE A 127 3.77 -22.17 0.42
N THR A 128 3.95 -22.85 -0.72
CA THR A 128 5.30 -23.04 -1.31
C THR A 128 5.99 -21.73 -1.68
N LEU A 129 5.22 -20.73 -2.14
CA LEU A 129 5.73 -19.39 -2.44
C LEU A 129 6.22 -18.69 -1.17
N TYR A 130 5.44 -18.73 -0.09
CA TYR A 130 5.83 -18.13 1.19
C TYR A 130 7.04 -18.83 1.80
N GLU A 131 7.14 -20.16 1.70
CA GLU A 131 8.33 -20.89 2.15
C GLU A 131 9.59 -20.47 1.40
N THR A 132 9.49 -20.21 0.10
CA THR A 132 10.62 -19.73 -0.70
C THR A 132 11.01 -18.31 -0.30
N LYS A 133 10.03 -17.39 -0.17
CA LYS A 133 10.27 -16.03 0.34
C LYS A 133 10.90 -16.02 1.74
N HIS A 134 10.45 -16.91 2.63
CA HIS A 134 11.03 -17.03 3.97
C HIS A 134 12.52 -17.42 3.89
N ARG A 135 12.87 -18.39 3.04
CA ARG A 135 14.28 -18.78 2.83
C ARG A 135 15.12 -17.63 2.26
N GLU A 136 14.57 -16.81 1.37
CA GLU A 136 15.25 -15.63 0.83
C GLU A 136 15.50 -14.58 1.93
N VAL A 137 14.51 -14.31 2.77
CA VAL A 137 14.65 -13.40 3.92
C VAL A 137 15.72 -13.92 4.91
N ASP A 138 15.73 -15.22 5.20
CA ASP A 138 16.76 -15.83 6.06
C ASP A 138 18.17 -15.71 5.47
N GLN A 139 18.30 -15.83 4.14
CA GLN A 139 19.58 -15.63 3.45
C GLN A 139 20.02 -14.16 3.50
N GLN A 140 19.10 -13.21 3.30
CA GLN A 140 19.38 -11.78 3.42
C GLN A 140 19.79 -11.41 4.84
N ALA A 141 19.12 -11.94 5.86
CA ALA A 141 19.47 -11.72 7.26
C ALA A 141 20.91 -12.17 7.57
N LYS A 142 21.32 -13.36 7.11
CA LYS A 142 22.71 -13.85 7.24
C LYS A 142 23.72 -12.98 6.49
N ALA A 143 23.36 -12.47 5.31
CA ALA A 143 24.23 -11.57 4.54
C ALA A 143 24.45 -10.23 5.26
N VAL A 144 23.39 -9.65 5.84
CA VAL A 144 23.48 -8.43 6.66
C VAL A 144 24.32 -8.66 7.91
N GLU A 145 24.13 -9.78 8.61
CA GLU A 145 24.94 -10.13 9.78
C GLU A 145 26.44 -10.22 9.43
N THR A 146 26.77 -10.84 8.29
CA THR A 146 28.15 -10.95 7.79
C THR A 146 28.73 -9.57 7.46
N ARG A 147 27.94 -8.69 6.83
CA ARG A 147 28.35 -7.31 6.52
C ARG A 147 28.59 -6.50 7.79
N ASN A 148 27.74 -6.63 8.81
CA ASN A 148 27.90 -5.93 10.08
C ASN A 148 29.17 -6.37 10.80
N LYS A 149 29.49 -7.67 10.83
CA LYS A 149 30.76 -8.18 11.37
C LYS A 149 31.98 -7.61 10.62
N ALA A 150 31.89 -7.44 9.30
CA ALA A 150 32.96 -6.83 8.50
C ALA A 150 33.14 -5.33 8.79
N ILE A 151 32.05 -4.59 8.99
CA ILE A 151 32.09 -3.17 9.41
C ILE A 151 32.74 -3.05 10.79
N GLU A 152 32.32 -3.87 11.76
CA GLU A 152 32.88 -3.86 13.10
C GLU A 152 34.40 -4.16 13.11
N ALA A 153 34.86 -5.08 12.25
CA ALA A 153 36.29 -5.35 12.06
C ALA A 153 37.06 -4.15 11.47
N ARG A 154 36.45 -3.43 10.51
CA ARG A 154 37.02 -2.19 9.96
C ARG A 154 37.09 -1.09 11.01
N GLU A 155 36.05 -0.92 11.81
CA GLU A 155 36.04 0.06 12.91
C GLU A 155 37.13 -0.23 13.96
N LYS A 156 37.31 -1.50 14.32
CA LYS A 156 38.41 -1.92 15.21
C LYS A 156 39.79 -1.62 14.61
N THR A 157 39.91 -1.65 13.28
CA THR A 157 41.16 -1.32 12.57
C THR A 157 41.39 0.20 12.54
N LEU A 158 40.35 0.99 12.27
CA LEU A 158 40.39 2.45 12.29
C LEU A 158 40.72 3.00 13.69
N LYS A 159 40.17 2.40 14.76
CA LYS A 159 40.49 2.78 16.15
C LYS A 159 41.96 2.51 16.53
N LYS A 160 42.66 1.61 15.82
CA LYS A 160 44.07 1.32 16.03
C LYS A 160 45.01 2.25 15.25
N LEU A 161 44.49 3.06 14.32
CA LEU A 161 45.28 4.07 13.63
C LEU A 161 45.54 5.23 14.62
N PRO A 162 46.79 5.48 15.04
CA PRO A 162 47.09 6.46 16.08
C PRO A 162 46.74 7.89 15.64
N GLN A 163 46.31 8.70 16.62
CA GLN A 163 45.90 10.11 16.63
C GLN A 163 46.96 11.14 16.11
N GLY A 164 47.79 10.79 15.13
CA GLY A 164 48.87 11.64 14.61
C GLY A 164 48.44 12.73 13.62
N LEU A 165 47.15 12.87 13.32
CA LEU A 165 46.65 13.75 12.24
C LEU A 165 45.80 14.95 12.73
N ALA A 166 45.83 15.25 14.03
CA ALA A 166 44.93 16.24 14.64
C ALA A 166 45.38 17.72 14.54
N GLN A 167 46.44 18.06 13.78
CA GLN A 167 47.04 19.39 13.85
C GLN A 167 46.85 20.29 12.60
N GLY A 168 46.00 19.89 11.64
CA GLY A 168 45.80 20.63 10.38
C GLY A 168 44.40 21.17 10.08
N THR A 169 43.39 20.99 10.93
CA THR A 169 41.96 21.17 10.56
C THR A 169 41.29 22.50 10.97
N ALA A 170 42.02 23.42 11.60
CA ALA A 170 41.40 24.63 12.17
C ALA A 170 40.81 25.60 11.13
N SER A 171 41.35 25.68 9.90
CA SER A 171 40.81 26.57 8.85
C SER A 171 39.63 25.97 8.09
N ALA A 172 39.47 24.64 8.13
CA ALA A 172 38.41 23.96 7.40
C ALA A 172 37.05 24.05 8.09
N SER A 173 37.05 24.15 9.43
CA SER A 173 35.86 24.18 10.26
C SER A 173 35.09 25.50 10.15
N THR A 174 35.75 26.62 9.87
CA THR A 174 35.12 27.95 9.89
C THR A 174 34.17 28.16 8.71
N GLU A 175 34.50 27.62 7.54
CA GLU A 175 33.68 27.76 6.33
C GLU A 175 32.43 26.87 6.39
N SER A 176 32.56 25.62 6.84
CA SER A 176 31.40 24.73 7.00
C SER A 176 30.46 25.24 8.10
N ALA A 177 31.00 25.78 9.20
CA ALA A 177 30.20 26.44 10.23
C ALA A 177 29.46 27.67 9.68
N TRP A 178 30.13 28.50 8.89
CA TRP A 178 29.49 29.64 8.23
C TRP A 178 28.38 29.20 7.28
N ALA A 179 28.64 28.21 6.41
CA ALA A 179 27.65 27.71 5.47
C ALA A 179 26.43 27.12 6.19
N PHE A 180 26.65 26.41 7.29
CA PHE A 180 25.58 25.86 8.11
C PHE A 180 24.74 26.95 8.78
N ASN A 181 25.37 27.94 9.41
CA ASN A 181 24.66 29.07 10.01
C ASN A 181 23.85 29.84 8.95
N HIS A 182 24.41 30.01 7.75
CA HIS A 182 23.72 30.65 6.64
C HIS A 182 22.48 29.85 6.16
N LEU A 183 22.55 28.51 6.20
CA LEU A 183 21.40 27.64 5.96
C LEU A 183 20.32 27.83 7.05
N GLU A 184 20.69 27.78 8.33
CA GLU A 184 19.74 27.93 9.45
C GLU A 184 19.06 29.32 9.43
N GLU A 185 19.79 30.39 9.12
CA GLU A 185 19.26 31.76 9.14
C GLU A 185 18.35 32.08 7.95
N HIS A 186 18.70 31.64 6.73
CA HIS A 186 18.02 32.08 5.51
C HIS A 186 17.20 31.01 4.81
N TYR A 187 17.45 29.73 5.10
CA TYR A 187 16.86 28.61 4.36
C TYR A 187 16.12 27.64 5.27
N THR A 188 15.51 28.13 6.34
CA THR A 188 14.68 27.32 7.24
C THR A 188 13.19 27.40 6.85
N CYS A 189 12.56 26.23 6.72
CA CYS A 189 11.14 26.10 6.49
C CYS A 189 10.36 26.48 7.74
N SER A 190 9.39 27.39 7.63
CA SER A 190 8.57 27.80 8.77
C SER A 190 7.51 26.78 9.20
N LEU A 191 7.28 25.71 8.43
CA LEU A 191 6.34 24.65 8.79
C LEU A 191 7.02 23.53 9.59
N CYS A 192 8.21 23.08 9.17
CA CYS A 192 8.93 22.00 9.86
C CYS A 192 10.13 22.48 10.69
N TYR A 193 10.51 23.76 10.59
CA TYR A 193 11.67 24.37 11.27
C TYR A 193 13.02 23.72 10.93
N ASP A 194 13.09 23.00 9.81
CA ASP A 194 14.34 22.46 9.25
C ASP A 194 14.77 23.20 8.00
N ILE A 195 16.01 22.97 7.57
CA ILE A 195 16.50 23.43 6.26
C ILE A 195 15.55 22.97 5.15
N LEU A 196 15.20 23.89 4.26
CA LEU A 196 14.31 23.70 3.14
C LEU A 196 14.79 22.54 2.25
N ALA A 197 13.92 21.57 2.01
CA ALA A 197 14.11 20.51 1.03
C ALA A 197 13.13 20.73 -0.13
N CYS A 198 13.63 20.87 -1.35
CA CYS A 198 12.84 21.30 -2.51
C CYS A 198 12.04 22.57 -2.24
N PRO A 199 12.66 23.76 -2.17
CA PRO A 199 11.93 24.98 -1.85
C PRO A 199 10.91 25.35 -2.94
N TYR A 200 9.65 25.52 -2.56
CA TYR A 200 8.58 26.07 -3.40
C TYR A 200 8.04 27.36 -2.79
N THR A 201 7.81 28.35 -3.64
CA THR A 201 7.24 29.64 -3.29
C THR A 201 5.74 29.66 -3.62
N LEU A 202 4.94 30.27 -2.76
CA LEU A 202 3.52 30.51 -3.04
C LEU A 202 3.35 31.58 -4.12
N SER A 203 2.62 31.26 -5.19
CA SER A 203 2.45 32.07 -6.40
C SER A 203 0.99 32.19 -6.84
N PRO A 204 0.55 33.34 -7.38
CA PRO A 204 0.96 34.70 -7.10
C PRO A 204 0.11 35.24 -5.94
N GLY A 205 0.45 34.81 -4.71
CA GLY A 205 0.08 35.55 -3.51
C GLY A 205 1.17 36.59 -3.23
N GLN A 206 0.83 37.79 -2.80
CA GLN A 206 1.72 38.95 -2.63
C GLN A 206 2.93 38.76 -1.68
N CYS A 207 3.15 37.55 -1.17
CA CYS A 207 4.02 37.32 -0.02
C CYS A 207 5.38 36.65 -0.32
N GLY A 208 5.52 35.90 -1.42
CA GLY A 208 6.80 35.29 -1.82
C GLY A 208 7.42 34.29 -0.82
N HIS A 209 6.67 33.83 0.18
CA HIS A 209 7.18 32.89 1.18
C HIS A 209 7.44 31.50 0.59
N SER A 210 8.56 30.90 1.02
CA SER A 210 9.03 29.60 0.53
C SER A 210 9.00 28.54 1.63
N PHE A 211 8.67 27.31 1.25
CA PHE A 211 8.50 26.16 2.14
C PHE A 211 9.07 24.90 1.48
N CYS A 212 9.30 23.85 2.27
CA CYS A 212 9.59 22.53 1.69
C CYS A 212 8.41 22.07 0.84
N ALA A 213 8.68 21.42 -0.29
CA ALA A 213 7.65 20.86 -1.17
C ALA A 213 6.63 19.99 -0.40
N MET A 214 7.11 19.03 0.39
CA MET A 214 6.24 18.16 1.17
C MET A 214 5.40 18.90 2.21
N CYS A 215 5.99 19.88 2.91
CA CYS A 215 5.30 20.61 3.97
C CYS A 215 4.14 21.43 3.41
N ILE A 216 4.35 22.15 2.30
CA ILE A 216 3.30 22.98 1.71
C ILE A 216 2.22 22.14 1.00
N LEU A 217 2.59 20.97 0.45
CA LEU A 217 1.63 20.00 -0.06
C LEU A 217 0.75 19.44 1.07
N GLN A 218 1.34 18.95 2.16
CA GLN A 218 0.59 18.43 3.30
C GLN A 218 -0.34 19.49 3.90
N TRP A 219 0.16 20.71 4.08
CA TRP A 219 -0.66 21.82 4.56
C TRP A 219 -1.84 22.13 3.63
N SER A 220 -1.60 22.27 2.32
CA SER A 220 -2.67 22.59 1.37
C SER A 220 -3.69 21.47 1.24
N PHE A 221 -3.26 20.21 1.19
CA PHE A 221 -4.16 19.06 1.07
C PHE A 221 -4.87 18.69 2.39
N ALA A 222 -4.35 19.10 3.55
CA ALA A 222 -5.08 18.98 4.82
C ALA A 222 -6.44 19.72 4.76
N ALA A 223 -6.52 20.81 3.99
CA ALA A 223 -7.75 21.58 3.77
C ALA A 223 -8.70 20.99 2.71
N VAL A 224 -8.31 19.95 1.96
CA VAL A 224 -9.21 19.27 1.01
C VAL A 224 -10.26 18.48 1.80
N HIS A 225 -11.54 18.74 1.53
CA HIS A 225 -12.64 18.03 2.18
C HIS A 225 -12.82 16.63 1.59
N ARG A 226 -12.74 15.58 2.43
CA ARG A 226 -12.82 14.17 2.00
C ARG A 226 -14.15 13.80 1.33
N GLY A 227 -15.24 14.48 1.65
CA GLY A 227 -16.57 14.17 1.09
C GLY A 227 -16.77 14.65 -0.35
N CYS A 228 -16.29 15.85 -0.68
CA CYS A 228 -16.47 16.43 -2.01
C CYS A 228 -15.19 16.45 -2.85
N GLY A 229 -14.02 16.28 -2.24
CA GLY A 229 -12.71 16.33 -2.89
C GLY A 229 -12.23 17.72 -3.28
N PHE A 230 -12.79 18.80 -2.71
CA PHE A 230 -12.42 20.19 -3.03
C PHE A 230 -12.09 20.99 -1.76
N TRP A 231 -11.52 22.19 -1.97
CA TRP A 231 -11.32 23.18 -0.93
C TRP A 231 -12.59 24.04 -0.78
N HIS A 232 -13.09 24.17 0.44
CA HIS A 232 -14.25 25.04 0.72
C HIS A 232 -13.84 26.46 1.14
N ASP A 233 -12.62 26.61 1.63
CA ASP A 233 -12.06 27.88 2.08
C ASP A 233 -10.92 28.29 1.15
N SER A 234 -10.75 29.61 0.96
CA SER A 234 -9.57 30.16 0.29
C SER A 234 -8.32 29.78 1.08
N LEU A 235 -7.31 29.27 0.38
CA LEU A 235 -6.02 28.96 1.00
C LEU A 235 -5.28 30.27 1.31
N GLU A 236 -4.72 30.38 2.51
CA GLU A 236 -3.95 31.54 2.95
C GLU A 236 -2.51 31.14 3.26
N CYS A 237 -1.52 31.98 2.97
CA CYS A 237 -0.13 31.69 3.34
C CYS A 237 0.02 31.44 4.85
N PRO A 238 0.61 30.31 5.29
CA PRO A 238 0.78 30.01 6.72
C PRO A 238 1.57 31.06 7.51
N LEU A 239 2.43 31.82 6.83
CA LEU A 239 3.30 32.82 7.46
C LEU A 239 2.65 34.20 7.61
N CYS A 240 1.96 34.67 6.58
CA CYS A 240 1.49 36.07 6.51
C CYS A 240 0.01 36.22 6.19
N ARG A 241 -0.70 35.10 6.04
CA ARG A 241 -2.12 35.03 5.70
C ARG A 241 -2.52 35.71 4.39
N ALA A 242 -1.58 35.96 3.49
CA ALA A 242 -1.90 36.41 2.13
C ALA A 242 -2.73 35.33 1.41
N GLU A 243 -3.88 35.71 0.89
CA GLU A 243 -4.75 34.83 0.11
C GLU A 243 -4.05 34.30 -1.14
N LEU A 244 -4.22 33.01 -1.43
CA LEU A 244 -3.74 32.34 -2.63
C LEU A 244 -4.83 32.33 -3.71
N PRO A 245 -4.46 32.14 -4.99
CA PRO A 245 -5.45 31.96 -6.06
C PRO A 245 -6.45 30.88 -5.73
N TYR A 246 -7.72 31.19 -5.95
CA TYR A 246 -8.79 30.22 -5.82
C TYR A 246 -8.61 29.06 -6.81
N THR A 247 -8.61 27.83 -6.29
CA THR A 247 -8.57 26.62 -7.11
C THR A 247 -9.99 26.30 -7.58
N SER A 248 -10.32 26.68 -8.81
CA SER A 248 -11.63 26.38 -9.44
C SER A 248 -11.92 24.88 -9.46
N ASP A 249 -13.15 24.49 -9.10
CA ASP A 249 -13.65 23.10 -9.14
C ASP A 249 -13.84 22.54 -10.57
N HIS A 250 -13.76 23.40 -11.59
CA HIS A 250 -13.96 23.02 -12.98
C HIS A 250 -12.69 22.43 -13.61
N VAL A 251 -12.84 21.25 -14.21
CA VAL A 251 -11.82 20.59 -15.05
C VAL A 251 -12.16 20.83 -16.53
N PRO A 252 -11.23 21.29 -17.38
CA PRO A 252 -9.80 21.45 -17.09
C PRO A 252 -9.46 22.74 -16.33
N ARG A 253 -8.53 22.63 -15.37
CA ARG A 253 -8.04 23.78 -14.60
C ARG A 253 -6.96 24.55 -15.37
N SER A 254 -6.90 25.86 -15.14
CA SER A 254 -5.83 26.70 -15.69
C SER A 254 -4.53 26.46 -14.93
N MET A 255 -3.39 26.37 -15.63
CA MET A 255 -2.07 26.31 -14.98
C MET A 255 -1.76 27.57 -14.16
N PHE A 256 -2.43 28.70 -14.45
CA PHE A 256 -2.29 29.93 -13.67
C PHE A 256 -2.99 29.87 -12.30
N SER A 257 -3.85 28.86 -12.06
CA SER A 257 -4.43 28.63 -10.74
C SER A 257 -3.57 27.71 -9.87
N PHE A 258 -2.42 27.23 -10.37
CA PHE A 258 -1.51 26.39 -9.59
C PHE A 258 -0.74 27.25 -8.58
N PRO A 259 -0.92 27.05 -7.26
CA PRO A 259 -0.46 28.02 -6.26
C PRO A 259 1.03 27.91 -5.91
N PHE A 260 1.77 26.99 -6.54
CA PHE A 260 3.15 26.68 -6.19
C PHE A 260 4.09 26.96 -7.36
N THR A 261 5.22 27.61 -7.10
CA THR A 261 6.28 27.83 -8.08
C THR A 261 7.61 27.35 -7.51
N PRO A 262 8.40 26.53 -8.23
CA PRO A 262 9.69 26.06 -7.73
C PRO A 262 10.66 27.23 -7.55
N ASN A 263 11.27 27.35 -6.37
CA ASN A 263 12.28 28.36 -6.10
C ASN A 263 13.69 27.84 -6.44
N ARG A 264 14.00 27.83 -7.74
CA ARG A 264 15.26 27.28 -8.26
C ARG A 264 16.51 27.99 -7.75
N LEU A 265 16.40 29.27 -7.42
CA LEU A 265 17.52 30.05 -6.86
C LEU A 265 17.86 29.56 -5.45
N SER A 266 16.86 29.46 -4.56
CA SER A 266 17.06 28.90 -3.22
C SER A 266 17.49 27.44 -3.27
N ASP A 267 16.92 26.63 -4.16
CA ASP A 267 17.30 25.23 -4.36
C ASP A 267 18.81 25.12 -4.68
N THR A 268 19.29 25.88 -5.67
CA THR A 268 20.70 25.89 -6.06
C THR A 268 21.62 26.36 -4.92
N ALA A 269 21.23 27.41 -4.20
CA ALA A 269 22.02 27.94 -3.09
C ALA A 269 22.11 26.94 -1.93
N ILE A 270 21.00 26.30 -1.56
CA ILE A 270 20.96 25.28 -0.50
C ILE A 270 21.87 24.10 -0.86
N HIS A 271 21.75 23.59 -2.09
CA HIS A 271 22.59 22.49 -2.55
C HIS A 271 24.08 22.85 -2.52
N ALA A 272 24.47 24.05 -2.96
CA ALA A 272 25.86 24.50 -2.93
C ALA A 272 26.42 24.59 -1.48
N LEU A 273 25.62 25.09 -0.53
CA LEU A 273 26.02 25.19 0.88
C LEU A 273 26.16 23.80 1.52
N ILE A 274 25.22 22.90 1.28
CA ILE A 274 25.28 21.51 1.77
C ILE A 274 26.48 20.77 1.16
N GLU A 275 26.76 21.00 -0.12
CA GLU A 275 27.93 20.43 -0.79
C GLU A 275 29.24 20.93 -0.16
N GLY A 276 29.30 22.21 0.22
CA GLY A 276 30.42 22.79 0.97
C GLY A 276 30.62 22.18 2.37
N ILE A 277 29.53 21.80 3.04
CA ILE A 277 29.57 21.11 4.34
C ILE A 277 30.04 19.65 4.19
N THR A 278 29.63 18.97 3.12
CA THR A 278 29.86 17.51 2.95
C THR A 278 31.22 17.16 2.32
N LYS A 279 31.74 17.95 1.38
CA LYS A 279 32.93 17.56 0.56
C LYS A 279 34.28 17.51 1.30
N ARG A 280 34.41 18.07 2.50
CA ARG A 280 35.73 18.48 3.02
C ARG A 280 36.55 17.40 3.76
N GLU A 281 35.99 16.21 4.03
CA GLU A 281 36.68 15.19 4.83
C GLU A 281 37.38 14.09 4.01
N GLY A 282 37.31 14.16 2.68
CA GLY A 282 37.91 13.19 1.77
C GLY A 282 39.40 13.42 1.47
N GLY A 283 40.28 13.28 2.47
CA GLY A 283 41.66 12.77 2.30
C GLY A 283 42.70 13.57 1.48
N PRO A 284 43.80 14.03 2.10
CA PRO A 284 44.96 14.55 1.39
C PRO A 284 45.89 13.40 0.92
N ASN A 285 45.48 12.52 -0.03
CA ASN A 285 46.47 11.57 -0.58
C ASN A 285 46.11 10.82 -1.89
N ALA A 286 45.72 11.51 -2.96
CA ALA A 286 45.70 10.89 -4.28
C ALA A 286 46.03 11.91 -5.38
N GLY A 287 47.31 12.22 -5.53
CA GLY A 287 47.81 12.92 -6.71
C GLY A 287 48.87 13.97 -6.40
N ALA A 288 50.06 13.52 -6.02
CA ALA A 288 51.27 14.22 -6.37
C ALA A 288 51.37 14.25 -7.91
N GLY A 289 50.65 15.18 -8.54
CA GLY A 289 50.87 15.60 -9.91
C GLY A 289 51.66 16.90 -9.86
N GLU A 290 52.97 16.79 -9.99
CA GLU A 290 53.89 17.91 -10.17
C GLU A 290 53.37 18.82 -11.29
N GLY A 291 52.97 20.03 -10.94
CA GLY A 291 52.40 21.01 -11.87
C GLY A 291 52.56 22.40 -11.32
N SER A 292 53.81 22.85 -11.26
CA SER A 292 54.25 24.18 -10.84
C SER A 292 53.46 25.30 -11.52
N GLY A 293 52.81 26.16 -10.73
CA GLY A 293 52.16 27.39 -11.19
C GLY A 293 52.34 28.50 -10.15
N PRO A 294 52.97 29.65 -10.48
CA PRO A 294 53.28 30.70 -9.52
C PRO A 294 52.18 31.78 -9.44
N GLY A 295 51.94 32.29 -8.23
CA GLY A 295 51.25 33.56 -7.96
C GLY A 295 49.72 33.41 -7.77
N VAL A 296 49.05 34.12 -6.88
CA VAL A 296 49.30 35.43 -6.28
C VAL A 296 48.70 35.43 -4.87
N GLY A 297 49.43 35.97 -3.90
CA GLY A 297 49.02 36.04 -2.50
C GLY A 297 47.98 37.12 -2.22
N MET A 298 47.25 36.96 -1.11
CA MET A 298 46.52 38.07 -0.50
C MET A 298 46.38 37.93 1.03
N CYS A 299 46.29 39.10 1.64
CA CYS A 299 46.63 39.48 3.02
C CYS A 299 45.84 38.80 4.14
N VAL A 300 46.58 38.39 5.18
CA VAL A 300 46.06 38.09 6.52
C VAL A 300 46.14 39.36 7.37
N SER A 301 45.00 39.83 7.86
CA SER A 301 44.92 40.90 8.84
C SER A 301 44.87 40.30 10.24
N ILE A 302 45.91 40.60 11.03
CA ILE A 302 46.06 40.18 12.43
C ILE A 302 45.37 41.22 13.32
N GLY A 303 44.27 40.83 13.97
CA GLY A 303 43.61 41.63 15.01
C GLY A 303 43.50 40.81 16.30
N GLN A 304 44.30 41.14 17.31
CA GLN A 304 44.24 40.58 18.66
C GLN A 304 43.26 41.38 19.52
N GLY A 305 42.22 40.74 20.04
CA GLY A 305 41.28 41.34 21.00
C GLY A 305 40.60 40.28 21.86
N LYS A 306 40.95 40.25 23.15
CA LYS A 306 40.50 39.31 24.19
C LYS A 306 38.99 39.43 24.47
N SER A 307 38.27 38.29 24.46
CA SER A 307 37.07 38.09 25.30
C SER A 307 36.83 36.58 25.53
N ASP A 308 36.91 36.16 26.80
CA ASP A 308 36.87 34.74 27.24
C ASP A 308 35.44 34.16 27.38
N ALA A 309 34.41 34.81 26.83
CA ALA A 309 33.02 34.36 26.94
C ALA A 309 32.50 33.55 25.71
N THR A 310 33.26 33.48 24.62
CA THR A 310 32.78 32.96 23.31
C THR A 310 33.05 31.47 23.08
N ILE A 311 33.85 30.81 23.93
CA ILE A 311 34.31 29.42 23.68
C ILE A 311 33.18 28.38 23.90
N SER A 312 32.19 28.68 24.74
CA SER A 312 31.11 27.73 25.06
C SER A 312 30.10 27.51 23.93
N ALA A 313 29.96 28.45 22.98
CA ALA A 313 29.04 28.29 21.84
C ALA A 313 29.63 27.36 20.76
N SER A 314 30.94 27.46 20.54
CA SER A 314 31.64 26.78 19.44
C SER A 314 31.62 25.24 19.51
N LEU A 315 31.46 24.64 20.70
CA LEU A 315 31.44 23.17 20.82
C LEU A 315 30.12 22.54 20.36
N LYS A 316 28.99 23.28 20.44
CA LYS A 316 27.67 22.76 20.03
C LYS A 316 27.53 22.70 18.52
N ASP A 317 28.23 23.59 17.80
CA ASP A 317 28.16 23.67 16.34
C ASP A 317 28.86 22.48 15.67
N GLY A 318 29.91 21.93 16.30
CA GLY A 318 30.62 20.76 15.78
C GLY A 318 29.77 19.48 15.71
N GLU A 319 28.87 19.30 16.68
CA GLU A 319 27.94 18.16 16.70
C GLU A 319 26.87 18.31 15.61
N LYS A 320 26.28 19.51 15.47
CA LYS A 320 25.32 19.82 14.41
C LYS A 320 25.93 19.62 13.02
N LEU A 321 27.13 20.15 12.77
CA LEU A 321 27.84 19.97 11.51
C LEU A 321 28.09 18.49 11.19
N SER A 322 28.36 17.66 12.21
CA SER A 322 28.55 16.22 12.03
C SER A 322 27.27 15.51 11.59
N ALA A 323 26.09 15.97 12.02
CA ALA A 323 24.81 15.45 11.57
C ALA A 323 24.48 15.79 10.10
N TRP A 324 25.16 16.78 9.52
CA TRP A 324 25.03 17.22 8.12
C TRP A 324 26.07 16.63 7.18
N LYS A 325 26.96 15.77 7.66
CA LYS A 325 27.87 14.98 6.83
C LYS A 325 27.09 13.97 5.99
N GLU A 326 27.73 13.39 4.97
CA GLU A 326 27.10 12.47 4.00
C GLU A 326 26.39 11.27 4.66
N THR A 327 26.89 10.79 5.80
CA THR A 327 26.28 9.71 6.60
C THR A 327 25.51 10.20 7.82
N GLY A 328 25.39 11.52 7.98
CA GLY A 328 24.72 12.15 9.11
C GLY A 328 23.21 12.07 8.96
N MET A 329 22.51 11.90 10.08
CA MET A 329 21.05 11.72 10.10
C MET A 329 20.28 12.91 9.52
N ALA A 330 20.74 14.15 9.76
CA ALA A 330 20.07 15.35 9.26
C ALA A 330 20.18 15.48 7.74
N TYR A 331 21.33 15.13 7.16
CA TYR A 331 21.50 15.09 5.71
C TYR A 331 20.64 14.01 5.06
N LEU A 332 20.58 12.80 5.65
CA LEU A 332 19.75 11.71 5.14
C LEU A 332 18.25 12.05 5.20
N ASP A 333 17.79 12.67 6.28
CA ASP A 333 16.41 13.16 6.41
C ASP A 333 16.09 14.25 5.37
N TRP A 334 16.96 15.25 5.24
CA TRP A 334 16.81 16.30 4.23
C TRP A 334 16.74 15.72 2.80
N LYS A 335 17.57 14.72 2.51
CA LYS A 335 17.57 14.01 1.23
C LYS A 335 16.31 13.19 0.99
N GLU A 336 15.77 12.54 2.02
CA GLU A 336 14.48 11.86 1.94
C GLU A 336 13.36 12.86 1.66
N ARG A 337 13.38 14.05 2.28
CA ARG A 337 12.42 15.12 2.01
C ARG A 337 12.50 15.69 0.59
N ASP A 338 13.65 15.55 -0.09
CA ASP A 338 13.81 15.91 -1.51
C ASP A 338 12.88 15.10 -2.44
N ARG A 339 12.31 13.97 -1.97
CA ARG A 339 11.23 13.25 -2.67
C ARG A 339 10.03 14.13 -3.00
N GLY A 340 9.82 15.22 -2.25
CA GLY A 340 8.78 16.20 -2.52
C GLY A 340 8.85 16.82 -3.92
N ARG A 341 10.01 16.78 -4.59
CA ARG A 341 10.15 17.17 -6.00
C ARG A 341 9.24 16.35 -6.91
N ALA A 342 9.22 15.03 -6.71
CA ALA A 342 8.43 14.12 -7.54
C ALA A 342 6.94 14.36 -7.32
N GLU A 343 6.52 14.54 -6.07
CA GLU A 343 5.14 14.86 -5.70
C GLU A 343 4.66 16.18 -6.32
N MET A 344 5.47 17.25 -6.18
CA MET A 344 5.16 18.55 -6.80
C MET A 344 5.12 18.47 -8.33
N THR A 345 6.04 17.74 -8.95
CA THR A 345 6.10 17.58 -10.41
C THR A 345 4.87 16.84 -10.92
N LEU A 346 4.47 15.76 -10.24
CA LEU A 346 3.26 15.00 -10.54
C LEU A 346 2.02 15.90 -10.46
N LEU A 347 1.86 16.60 -9.33
CA LEU A 347 0.74 17.53 -9.14
C LEU A 347 0.70 18.61 -10.21
N ALA A 348 1.83 19.24 -10.52
CA ALA A 348 1.91 20.31 -11.52
C ALA A 348 1.60 19.80 -12.94
N THR A 349 2.04 18.58 -13.28
CA THR A 349 1.81 17.99 -14.60
C THR A 349 0.35 17.60 -14.81
N GLU A 350 -0.29 17.08 -13.77
CA GLU A 350 -1.68 16.60 -13.82
C GLU A 350 -2.69 17.68 -13.42
N TRP A 351 -2.24 18.85 -12.95
CA TRP A 351 -3.08 19.91 -12.36
C TRP A 351 -4.33 20.23 -13.17
N ALA A 352 -4.17 20.37 -14.49
CA ALA A 352 -5.27 20.69 -15.39
C ALA A 352 -6.35 19.60 -15.45
N SER A 353 -6.01 18.33 -15.20
CA SER A 353 -6.92 17.19 -15.34
C SER A 353 -7.42 16.59 -14.02
N LEU A 354 -6.79 16.91 -12.88
CA LEU A 354 -7.16 16.33 -11.58
C LEU A 354 -8.58 16.72 -11.17
N GLY A 355 -9.40 15.72 -10.87
CA GLY A 355 -10.73 15.86 -10.31
C GLY A 355 -10.78 15.70 -8.79
N ALA A 356 -12.00 15.69 -8.24
CA ALA A 356 -12.26 15.53 -6.81
C ALA A 356 -11.61 14.27 -6.20
N ASN A 357 -11.83 13.11 -6.84
CA ASN A 357 -11.30 11.84 -6.36
C ASN A 357 -9.78 11.81 -6.37
N ASP A 358 -9.15 12.44 -7.36
CA ASP A 358 -7.70 12.49 -7.47
C ASP A 358 -7.09 13.34 -6.36
N PHE A 359 -7.75 14.44 -5.97
CA PHE A 359 -7.30 15.23 -4.82
C PHE A 359 -7.44 14.48 -3.48
N VAL A 360 -8.49 13.68 -3.29
CA VAL A 360 -8.61 12.80 -2.12
C VAL A 360 -7.51 11.74 -2.14
N ALA A 361 -7.26 11.10 -3.29
CA ALA A 361 -6.18 10.13 -3.42
C ALA A 361 -4.79 10.76 -3.17
N PHE A 362 -4.56 11.98 -3.64
CA PHE A 362 -3.34 12.74 -3.38
C PHE A 362 -3.20 13.08 -1.88
N LYS A 363 -4.29 13.49 -1.23
CA LYS A 363 -4.36 13.72 0.22
C LYS A 363 -3.97 12.47 1.01
N ASP A 364 -4.52 11.31 0.64
CA ASP A 364 -4.21 10.03 1.28
C ASP A 364 -2.73 9.63 1.06
N ARG A 365 -2.20 9.83 -0.15
CA ARG A 365 -0.77 9.58 -0.44
C ARG A 365 0.17 10.46 0.39
N LEU A 366 -0.22 11.70 0.67
CA LEU A 366 0.53 12.63 1.54
C LEU A 366 0.41 12.30 3.04
N GLY A 367 -0.53 11.42 3.42
CA GLY A 367 -0.77 11.01 4.81
C GLY A 367 -1.48 12.06 5.67
N VAL A 368 -2.37 12.88 5.08
CA VAL A 368 -3.08 14.00 5.76
C VAL A 368 -4.60 13.91 5.76
#